data_AF-A0A7C0XXY1-F1
#
_entry.id   AF-A0A7C0XXY1-F1
#
_cell.length_a   1.000
_cell.length_b   1.000
_cell.length_c   1.000
_cell.angle_alpha   90.00
_cell.angle_beta   90.00
_cell.angle_gamma   90.00
#
_symmetry.space_group_name_H-M   'P 1'
#
loop_
_entity.id
_entity.type
_entity.pdbx_description
1 polymer ?
#
loop_
_entity_poly.entity_id
_entity_poly.type
_entity_poly.pdbx_seq_one_letter_code
_entity_poly.pdbx_strand_id
1 'polypeptide(L)'
;MDKQIIYKPIGVIYSPFKMPKGTPIQPKSAKEIKGKVVINEEYKEGLKDLEGFSHIILIYHFHLIRGYSLIVKPYMDDNLHGVFATRAPKRPNAIGISVVKLLNIEGNV
;
A
#
# COMPACT_ATOMS: atom_id res chain seq x y z
N MET A 1 -19.44 17.23 14.96
CA MET A 1 -19.31 16.24 13.87
C MET A 1 -17.89 15.72 13.95
N ASP A 2 -17.71 14.52 14.52
CA ASP A 2 -16.38 14.02 14.90
C ASP A 2 -15.46 13.98 13.68
N LYS A 3 -14.38 14.78 13.73
CA LYS A 3 -13.09 14.50 14.37
C LYS A 3 -12.32 13.45 13.57
N GLN A 4 -11.10 13.83 13.23
CA GLN A 4 -10.13 13.01 12.52
C GLN A 4 -10.11 11.58 13.07
N ILE A 5 -10.10 10.59 12.18
CA ILE A 5 -9.87 9.19 12.54
C ILE A 5 -8.37 8.94 12.47
N ILE A 6 -7.78 8.52 13.59
CA ILE A 6 -6.35 8.27 13.72
C ILE A 6 -6.11 6.77 13.76
N TYR A 7 -5.28 6.28 12.84
CA TYR A 7 -4.81 4.90 12.82
C TYR A 7 -3.35 4.85 13.22
N LYS A 8 -2.97 3.80 13.96
CA LYS A 8 -1.57 3.50 14.25
C LYS A 8 -1.07 2.46 13.24
N PRO A 9 0.14 2.63 12.67
CA PRO A 9 0.72 1.62 11.81
C PRO A 9 0.95 0.34 12.61
N ILE A 10 0.58 -0.80 12.03
CA ILE A 10 0.78 -2.13 12.63
C ILE A 10 2.11 -2.79 12.20
N GLY A 11 2.85 -2.14 11.30
CA GLY A 11 4.05 -2.70 10.72
C GLY A 11 4.58 -1.85 9.56
N VAL A 12 5.61 -2.36 8.89
CA VAL A 12 6.33 -1.68 7.80
C VAL A 12 6.47 -2.61 6.59
N ILE A 13 6.18 -2.06 5.41
CA ILE A 13 6.42 -2.74 4.13
C ILE A 13 7.80 -2.34 3.61
N TYR A 14 8.66 -3.32 3.35
CA TYR A 14 9.95 -3.13 2.70
C TYR A 14 9.89 -3.66 1.27
N SER A 15 10.33 -2.81 0.33
CA SER A 15 10.47 -3.17 -1.08
C SER A 15 11.80 -2.62 -1.62
N PRO A 16 12.24 -3.06 -2.81
CA PRO A 16 13.41 -2.47 -3.46
C PRO A 16 13.23 -0.99 -3.86
N PHE A 17 12.00 -0.47 -3.84
CA PHE A 17 11.68 0.90 -4.22
C PHE A 17 11.88 1.87 -3.05
N LYS A 18 12.87 2.77 -3.21
CA LYS A 18 13.19 3.78 -2.20
C LYS A 18 12.51 5.13 -2.43
N MET A 19 11.95 5.35 -3.62
CA MET A 19 11.31 6.61 -4.01
C MET A 19 10.01 6.33 -4.79
N PRO A 20 9.02 7.24 -4.76
CA PRO A 20 7.81 7.09 -5.57
C PRO A 20 8.11 6.98 -7.07
N LYS A 21 9.12 7.73 -7.54
CA LYS A 21 9.62 7.63 -8.91
C LYS A 21 10.26 6.25 -9.12
N GLY A 22 9.82 5.53 -10.16
CA GLY A 22 10.31 4.19 -10.48
C GLY A 22 9.56 3.06 -9.76
N THR A 23 8.59 3.38 -8.91
CA THR A 23 7.66 2.35 -8.39
C THR A 23 6.73 1.89 -9.53
N PRO A 24 6.45 0.59 -9.66
CA PRO A 24 5.52 0.05 -10.63
C PRO A 24 4.16 0.74 -10.55
N ILE A 25 3.62 1.10 -11.72
CA ILE A 25 2.32 1.79 -11.82
C ILE A 25 1.21 0.93 -11.18
N GLN A 26 1.33 -0.40 -11.28
CA GLN A 26 0.46 -1.37 -10.62
C GLN A 26 1.23 -2.61 -10.13
N PRO A 27 0.74 -3.32 -9.11
CA PRO A 27 1.35 -4.56 -8.62
C PRO A 27 1.53 -5.64 -9.70
N LYS A 28 0.64 -5.70 -10.70
CA LYS A 28 0.78 -6.64 -11.84
C LYS A 28 2.05 -6.40 -12.66
N SER A 29 2.60 -5.20 -12.66
CA SER A 29 3.86 -4.85 -13.32
C SER A 29 5.09 -5.19 -12.47
N ALA A 30 4.89 -5.72 -11.25
CA ALA A 30 5.92 -6.03 -10.27
C ALA A 30 6.00 -7.54 -9.95
N LYS A 31 5.48 -8.42 -10.81
CA LYS A 31 5.28 -9.86 -10.52
C LYS A 31 6.50 -10.61 -9.98
N GLU A 32 7.71 -10.19 -10.36
CA GLU A 32 8.96 -10.84 -9.94
C GLU A 32 9.63 -10.14 -8.75
N ILE A 33 9.05 -9.02 -8.29
CA ILE A 33 9.64 -8.19 -7.25
C ILE A 33 9.11 -8.64 -5.91
N LYS A 34 10.01 -9.21 -5.10
CA LYS A 34 9.73 -9.61 -3.73
C LYS A 34 9.82 -8.41 -2.80
N GLY A 35 8.96 -8.42 -1.78
CA GLY A 35 9.00 -7.50 -0.65
C GLY A 35 8.76 -8.29 0.64
N LYS A 36 8.95 -7.62 1.78
CA LYS A 36 8.65 -8.19 3.11
C LYS A 36 7.76 -7.22 3.88
N VAL A 37 6.87 -7.75 4.70
CA VAL A 37 6.00 -6.97 5.59
C VAL A 37 6.37 -7.34 7.00
N VAL A 38 6.94 -6.41 7.77
CA VAL A 38 7.29 -6.67 9.17
C VAL A 38 6.19 -6.10 10.04
N ILE A 39 5.42 -6.97 10.71
CA ILE A 39 4.38 -6.60 11.66
C ILE A 39 5.03 -6.33 13.03
N ASN A 40 4.57 -5.31 13.77
CA ASN A 40 5.07 -5.06 15.12
C ASN A 40 4.75 -6.28 16.00
N GLU A 41 5.68 -6.67 16.88
CA GLU A 41 5.54 -7.88 17.72
C GLU A 41 4.23 -7.94 18.51
N GLU A 42 3.74 -6.79 19.00
CA GLU A 42 2.47 -6.66 19.72
C GLU A 42 1.23 -7.08 18.91
N TYR A 43 1.31 -7.13 17.57
CA TYR A 43 0.23 -7.56 16.67
C TYR A 43 0.49 -8.91 16.01
N LYS A 44 1.59 -9.60 16.35
CA LYS A 44 2.01 -10.85 15.69
C LYS A 44 0.93 -11.94 15.73
N GLU A 45 0.19 -12.06 16.83
CA GLU A 45 -0.89 -13.05 16.95
C GLU A 45 -1.97 -12.89 15.87
N GLY A 46 -2.14 -11.68 15.32
CA GLY A 46 -3.07 -11.40 14.22
C GLY A 46 -2.70 -12.05 12.89
N LEU A 47 -1.50 -12.65 12.77
CA LEU A 47 -1.07 -13.40 11.58
C LEU A 47 -1.60 -14.84 11.53
N LYS A 48 -2.24 -15.31 12.61
CA LYS A 48 -2.79 -16.67 12.68
C LYS A 48 -3.70 -16.97 11.47
N ASP A 49 -3.53 -18.17 10.90
CA ASP A 49 -4.26 -18.72 9.75
C ASP A 49 -4.03 -18.00 8.41
N LEU A 50 -3.20 -16.95 8.35
CA LEU A 50 -2.94 -16.20 7.12
C LEU A 50 -2.21 -17.04 6.05
N GLU A 51 -1.42 -18.03 6.45
CA GLU A 51 -0.75 -18.99 5.55
C GLU A 51 -1.74 -19.85 4.74
N GLY A 52 -3.00 -19.96 5.17
CA GLY A 52 -4.05 -20.65 4.44
C GLY A 52 -4.48 -19.95 3.14
N PHE A 53 -4.03 -18.70 2.90
CA PHE A 53 -4.40 -17.90 1.74
C PHE A 53 -3.26 -17.79 0.73
N SER A 54 -3.59 -17.89 -0.56
CA SER A 54 -2.61 -17.67 -1.64
C SER A 54 -2.25 -16.19 -1.84
N HIS A 55 -3.16 -15.29 -1.48
CA HIS A 55 -3.03 -13.84 -1.68
C HIS A 55 -3.60 -13.08 -0.48
N ILE A 56 -3.00 -11.93 -0.20
CA ILE A 56 -3.41 -11.03 0.88
C ILE A 56 -3.61 -9.62 0.35
N ILE A 57 -4.41 -8.83 1.08
CA ILE A 57 -4.63 -7.41 0.80
C ILE A 57 -3.76 -6.60 1.76
N LEU A 58 -2.87 -5.79 1.21
CA LEU A 58 -2.12 -4.80 1.96
C LEU A 58 -2.83 -3.46 1.87
N ILE A 59 -3.16 -2.88 3.02
CA ILE A 59 -3.64 -1.50 3.17
C ILE A 59 -2.52 -0.72 3.85
N TYR A 60 -2.02 0.33 3.20
CA TYR A 60 -0.82 1.04 3.67
C TYR A 60 -0.90 2.53 3.42
N HIS A 61 -0.14 3.29 4.20
CA HIS A 61 -0.04 4.74 4.04
C HIS A 61 1.09 5.11 3.07
N PHE A 62 0.82 6.02 2.13
CA PHE A 62 1.85 6.57 1.25
C PHE A 62 2.71 7.61 2.00
N HIS A 63 3.60 7.12 2.87
CA HIS A 63 4.42 7.92 3.80
C HIS A 63 5.28 9.03 3.15
N LEU A 64 5.57 8.97 1.85
CA LEU A 64 6.33 10.01 1.11
C LEU A 64 5.44 11.02 0.39
N ILE A 65 4.12 10.81 0.36
CA ILE A 65 3.19 11.73 -0.28
C ILE A 65 2.87 12.86 0.70
N ARG A 66 2.81 14.09 0.17
CA ARG A 66 2.50 15.30 0.91
C ARG A 66 1.34 16.01 0.23
N GLY A 67 0.37 16.45 1.03
CA GLY A 67 -0.86 17.08 0.54
C GLY A 67 -1.69 16.17 -0.36
N TYR A 68 -2.63 16.77 -1.09
CA TYR A 68 -3.47 16.08 -2.06
C TYR A 68 -3.80 17.00 -3.26
N SER A 69 -4.32 16.41 -4.33
CA SER A 69 -4.96 17.14 -5.42
C SER A 69 -6.28 16.48 -5.77
N LEU A 70 -7.34 17.26 -5.99
CA LEU A 70 -8.64 16.72 -6.40
C LEU A 70 -8.71 16.39 -7.89
N ILE A 71 -7.83 16.99 -8.69
CA ILE A 71 -7.66 16.73 -10.13
C ILE A 71 -6.24 16.25 -10.36
N VAL A 72 -6.07 15.15 -11.08
CA VAL A 72 -4.76 14.52 -11.34
C VAL A 72 -4.65 14.11 -12.81
N LYS A 73 -3.42 14.06 -13.32
CA LYS A 73 -3.09 13.41 -14.59
C LYS A 73 -2.51 12.01 -14.29
N PRO A 74 -3.22 10.90 -14.58
CA PRO A 74 -2.69 9.56 -14.40
C PRO A 74 -1.47 9.29 -15.30
N TYR A 75 -0.65 8.31 -14.95
CA TYR A 75 0.55 7.97 -15.73
C TYR A 75 0.26 7.40 -17.13
N MET A 76 -0.89 6.75 -17.31
CA MET A 76 -1.26 6.03 -18.55
C MET A 76 -2.40 6.72 -19.31
N ASP A 77 -2.70 7.98 -18.97
CA ASP A 77 -3.80 8.75 -19.56
C ASP A 77 -3.38 10.21 -19.70
N ASP A 78 -3.63 10.80 -20.87
CA ASP A 78 -3.27 12.18 -21.12
C ASP A 78 -4.28 13.21 -20.57
N ASN A 79 -5.48 12.75 -20.20
CA ASN A 79 -6.54 13.58 -19.69
C ASN A 79 -6.45 13.80 -18.17
N LEU A 80 -7.03 14.91 -17.72
CA LEU A 80 -7.22 15.20 -16.30
C LEU A 80 -8.45 14.46 -15.79
N HIS A 81 -8.32 13.89 -14.58
CA HIS A 81 -9.37 13.13 -13.94
C HIS A 81 -9.55 13.55 -12.48
N GLY A 82 -10.77 13.43 -11.98
CA GLY A 82 -11.04 13.51 -10.55
C GLY A 82 -10.26 12.41 -9.82
N VAL A 83 -9.56 12.76 -8.73
CA VAL A 83 -8.63 11.85 -8.05
C VAL A 83 -9.31 10.55 -7.57
N PHE A 84 -10.59 10.61 -7.25
CA PHE A 84 -11.39 9.45 -6.83
C PHE A 84 -11.78 8.49 -7.96
N ALA A 85 -11.69 8.92 -9.22
CA ALA A 85 -11.82 8.05 -10.38
C ALA A 85 -10.50 7.36 -10.76
N THR A 86 -9.43 7.60 -9.99
CA THR A 86 -8.08 7.11 -10.28
C THR A 86 -7.49 6.37 -9.07
N ARG A 87 -6.29 5.78 -9.27
CA ARG A 87 -5.46 5.22 -8.20
C ARG A 87 -4.27 6.12 -7.85
N ALA A 88 -4.31 7.41 -8.20
CA ALA A 88 -3.23 8.34 -7.90
C ALA A 88 -3.01 8.46 -6.39
N PRO A 89 -1.76 8.55 -5.90
CA PRO A 89 -1.48 8.50 -4.47
C PRO A 89 -1.73 9.83 -3.72
N LYS A 90 -1.80 10.97 -4.45
CA LYS A 90 -2.05 12.33 -3.91
C LYS A 90 -3.53 12.56 -3.56
N ARG A 91 -4.06 11.78 -2.62
CA ARG A 91 -5.49 11.80 -2.20
C ARG A 91 -5.62 12.41 -0.80
N PRO A 92 -6.80 12.91 -0.41
CA PRO A 92 -7.02 13.46 0.95
C PRO A 92 -6.60 12.49 2.06
N ASN A 93 -6.91 11.20 1.88
CA ASN A 93 -6.34 10.10 2.67
C ASN A 93 -5.40 9.29 1.78
N ALA A 94 -4.10 9.45 1.99
CA ALA A 94 -3.04 8.81 1.21
C ALA A 94 -2.90 7.33 1.58
N ILE A 95 -3.96 6.55 1.30
CA ILE A 95 -4.05 5.12 1.55
C ILE A 95 -3.91 4.38 0.22
N GLY A 96 -2.96 3.46 0.17
CA GLY A 96 -2.75 2.51 -0.91
C GLY A 96 -3.35 1.15 -0.58
N ILE A 97 -3.73 0.43 -1.63
CA ILE A 97 -4.23 -0.94 -1.56
C ILE A 97 -3.52 -1.77 -2.62
N SER A 98 -2.96 -2.90 -2.22
CA SER A 98 -2.34 -3.88 -3.13
C SER A 98 -2.81 -5.28 -2.79
N VAL A 99 -3.15 -6.08 -3.81
CA VAL A 99 -3.31 -7.52 -3.68
C VAL A 99 -1.98 -8.16 -4.06
N VAL A 100 -1.40 -8.93 -3.15
CA VAL A 100 -0.08 -9.55 -3.33
C VAL A 100 -0.17 -11.04 -3.08
N LYS A 101 0.71 -11.82 -3.71
CA LYS A 101 0.86 -13.24 -3.42
C LYS A 101 1.60 -13.41 -2.10
N LEU A 102 1.06 -14.22 -1.19
CA LEU A 102 1.76 -14.62 0.02
C LEU A 102 2.77 -15.72 -0.34
N LEU A 103 4.03 -15.55 0.06
CA LEU A 103 5.10 -16.50 -0.25
C LEU A 103 5.45 -17.39 0.93
N ASN A 104 5.60 -16.79 2.12
CA ASN A 104 5.86 -17.46 3.38
C ASN A 104 5.50 -16.50 4.53
N ILE A 105 5.36 -17.02 5.75
CA ILE A 105 5.34 -16.25 7.00
C ILE A 105 6.44 -16.79 7.92
N GLU A 106 7.28 -15.90 8.44
CA GLU A 106 8.37 -16.26 9.37
C GLU A 106 8.32 -15.35 10.60
N GLY A 107 7.71 -15.85 11.68
CA GLY A 107 7.54 -15.07 12.90
C GLY A 107 6.54 -13.92 12.70
N ASN A 108 7.03 -12.70 12.60
CA ASN A 108 6.24 -11.49 12.35
C ASN A 108 6.46 -10.89 10.95
N VAL A 109 7.01 -11.69 10.03
CA VAL A 109 7.40 -11.28 8.66
C VAL A 109 6.60 -12.03 7.61
#